data_AF-A0A1J3IU23-F1
#
_entry.id   AF-A0A1J3IU23-F1
#
_cell.length_a   1.000
_cell.length_b   1.000
_cell.length_c   1.000
_cell.angle_alpha   90.00
_cell.angle_beta   90.00
_cell.angle_gamma   90.00
#
_symmetry.space_group_name_H-M   'P 1'
#
loop_
_entity.id
_entity.type
_entity.pdbx_description
1 polymer ?
#
loop_
_entity_poly.entity_id
_entity_poly.type
_entity_poly.pdbx_seq_one_letter_code
_entity_poly.pdbx_strand_id
1 'polypeptide(L)'
;FDLAEGMALNLADKLAILVVDDHQPCSQQDESAPSQEVSISASEIASWDLSEILGCGRVKVGAHRTRLIRESSYFHGLLSGNFSESGLDHISIEWNKETFLYLLMYMYDCDIDITSTSFLPLFDAALFFGVESLLDKCKSWLLMVASSNHHESPELELSDLIQMWNFGLERAADFVPDLCAAYLAKNLMLIKHDKYFGNVPYELLMCCIKHPHLTVHSEMHLADALLVWLDADERNFNLSESGQDNVINLMEQVRFSLLPLWFIAGRSKSHGFSKFADQSIELVIKLTKTSSACLVDSLRDDPPADLRVRLTEYTERLDLSGCPQLNQAILLLSLLPNSYFENPMWRKSLKSFITLPILSFETVKEVDISKCQRLDYNVAIKCFSKSFPSLRKLRAAYLLNIKVSTMLQLLQDFRQLAEVDLTVDIVPIILDQASVFYSSPALAQTPPIISLTAGRNTFGSCQDLRSLSNITRLTLEGRSEICDTDLRSISRLCDSLCYLNIKGCALLSDACIAYVIQRCKNLSS
;
A
#
# COMPACT_ATOMS: atom_id res chain seq x y z
N PHE A 1 35.46 -49.20 26.49
CA PHE A 1 34.23 -49.25 27.30
C PHE A 1 34.67 -49.36 28.74
N ASP A 2 34.20 -48.43 29.58
CA ASP A 2 34.59 -48.15 30.97
C ASP A 2 35.97 -47.54 31.20
N LEU A 3 36.05 -46.21 31.02
CA LEU A 3 36.94 -45.29 31.76
C LEU A 3 36.78 -43.80 31.34
N ALA A 4 35.90 -43.48 30.39
CA ALA A 4 35.68 -42.10 29.91
C ALA A 4 34.40 -41.40 30.45
N GLU A 5 33.56 -42.09 31.23
CA GLU A 5 32.30 -41.53 31.76
C GLU A 5 32.42 -40.90 33.17
N GLY A 6 33.63 -40.86 33.74
CA GLY A 6 33.85 -40.42 35.13
C GLY A 6 34.25 -38.95 35.34
N MET A 7 34.35 -38.12 34.29
CA MET A 7 34.90 -36.75 34.38
C MET A 7 33.90 -35.62 34.07
N ALA A 8 32.59 -35.91 33.99
CA ALA A 8 31.57 -34.94 33.59
C ALA A 8 30.60 -34.49 34.71
N LEU A 9 30.86 -34.81 35.99
CA LEU A 9 29.87 -34.61 37.06
C LEU A 9 30.33 -33.75 38.26
N ASN A 10 31.29 -32.85 38.10
CA ASN A 10 31.71 -31.94 39.18
C ASN A 10 32.11 -30.53 38.71
N LEU A 11 31.28 -29.89 37.88
CA LEU A 11 31.16 -28.44 37.94
C LEU A 11 29.83 -28.13 38.62
N ALA A 12 29.89 -27.75 39.90
CA ALA A 12 28.86 -26.89 40.45
C ALA A 12 28.62 -25.76 39.45
N ASP A 13 27.36 -25.43 39.17
CA ASP A 13 26.97 -24.40 38.20
C ASP A 13 27.59 -23.07 38.62
N LYS A 14 28.81 -22.80 38.16
CA LYS A 14 29.60 -21.66 38.61
C LYS A 14 28.87 -20.42 38.11
N LEU A 15 28.52 -19.55 39.04
CA LEU A 15 27.97 -18.24 38.71
C LEU A 15 29.10 -17.35 38.16
N ALA A 16 28.78 -16.56 37.14
CA ALA A 16 29.56 -15.42 36.71
C ALA A 16 28.81 -14.16 37.15
N ILE A 17 29.54 -13.21 37.73
CA ILE A 17 29.00 -11.91 38.11
C ILE A 17 29.26 -10.95 36.96
N LEU A 18 28.20 -10.64 36.21
CA LEU A 18 28.20 -9.65 35.14
C LEU A 18 28.04 -8.27 35.77
N VAL A 19 28.99 -7.36 35.54
CA VAL A 19 28.95 -5.99 36.05
C VAL A 19 28.62 -5.06 34.89
N VAL A 20 27.50 -4.35 34.98
CA VAL A 20 27.01 -3.42 33.97
C VAL A 20 26.95 -2.03 34.58
N ASP A 21 27.68 -1.09 33.97
CA ASP A 21 27.78 0.30 34.41
C ASP A 21 27.05 1.23 33.43
N ASP A 22 26.54 2.37 33.91
CA ASP A 22 25.98 3.40 33.04
C ASP A 22 27.07 4.04 32.18
N HIS A 23 27.08 3.74 30.88
CA HIS A 23 27.87 4.49 29.91
C HIS A 23 27.24 5.88 29.65
N GLN A 24 27.52 6.84 30.52
CA GLN A 24 27.54 8.24 30.12
C GLN A 24 28.95 8.61 29.63
N PRO A 25 29.11 9.28 28.47
CA PRO A 25 30.40 9.81 28.06
C PRO A 25 30.86 10.84 29.09
N CYS A 26 32.00 10.54 29.71
CA CYS A 26 32.58 11.28 30.82
C CYS A 26 32.80 12.75 30.44
N SER A 27 31.90 13.63 30.88
CA SER A 27 32.19 15.04 31.06
C SER A 27 31.73 15.44 32.46
N GLN A 28 32.73 15.67 33.30
CA GLN A 28 32.67 16.18 34.68
C GLN A 28 32.25 15.15 35.74
N GLN A 29 33.27 14.54 36.33
CA GLN A 29 33.17 13.89 37.64
C GLN A 29 32.89 14.96 38.70
N ASP A 30 31.67 14.96 39.24
CA ASP A 30 31.40 15.46 40.59
C ASP A 30 31.44 14.27 41.55
N GLU A 31 32.51 14.18 42.35
CA GLU A 31 32.68 13.22 43.45
C GLU A 31 31.72 13.56 44.61
N SER A 32 30.41 13.25 44.53
CA SER A 32 29.55 13.29 45.75
C SER A 32 28.16 12.63 45.66
N ALA A 33 27.88 11.72 44.73
CA ALA A 33 26.64 10.93 44.78
C ALA A 33 26.94 9.47 45.18
N PRO A 34 26.19 8.86 46.13
CA PRO A 34 26.33 7.44 46.40
C PRO A 34 25.90 6.68 45.14
N SER A 35 26.85 6.06 44.44
CA SER A 35 26.56 5.14 43.36
C SER A 35 25.74 3.98 43.93
N GLN A 36 24.42 4.05 43.82
CA GLN A 36 23.50 3.00 44.22
C GLN A 36 23.84 1.76 43.38
N GLU A 37 24.48 0.79 44.05
CA GLU A 37 24.90 -0.48 43.47
C GLU A 37 23.87 -1.55 43.85
N VAL A 38 23.37 -2.30 42.86
CA VAL A 38 22.40 -3.37 43.06
C VAL A 38 22.99 -4.70 42.59
N SER A 39 22.85 -5.73 43.44
CA SER A 39 23.24 -7.11 43.12
C SER A 39 22.00 -7.99 43.00
N ILE A 40 21.79 -8.55 41.82
CA ILE A 40 20.63 -9.38 41.46
C ILE A 40 21.07 -10.75 40.93
N SER A 41 20.18 -11.73 41.01
CA SER A 41 20.41 -13.06 40.43
C SER A 41 19.57 -13.27 39.19
N ALA A 42 20.16 -13.85 38.14
CA ALA A 42 19.44 -14.27 36.94
C ALA A 42 18.51 -15.48 37.21
N SER A 43 18.60 -16.14 38.36
CA SER A 43 17.63 -17.17 38.78
C SER A 43 16.24 -16.59 39.06
N GLU A 44 16.15 -15.30 39.40
CA GLU A 44 14.91 -14.60 39.74
C GLU A 44 14.50 -13.61 38.64
N ILE A 45 15.00 -13.83 37.42
CA ILE A 45 14.87 -12.91 36.28
C ILE A 45 13.42 -12.61 35.89
N ALA A 46 12.51 -13.56 36.10
CA ALA A 46 11.08 -13.38 35.84
C ALA A 46 10.39 -12.42 36.84
N SER A 47 11.02 -12.12 37.97
CA SER A 47 10.51 -11.19 38.99
C SER A 47 11.23 -9.85 39.02
N TRP A 48 12.10 -9.57 38.05
CA TRP A 48 12.83 -8.31 37.99
C TRP A 48 11.89 -7.12 37.75
N ASP A 49 12.01 -6.11 38.61
CA ASP A 49 11.48 -4.77 38.32
C ASP A 49 12.57 -3.97 37.59
N LEU A 50 12.47 -3.96 36.25
CA LEU A 50 13.42 -3.21 35.42
C LEU A 50 13.43 -1.71 35.75
N SER A 51 12.33 -1.13 36.22
CA SER A 51 12.28 0.31 36.54
C SER A 51 13.16 0.64 37.73
N GLU A 52 13.16 -0.21 38.76
CA GLU A 52 14.01 -0.07 39.94
C GLU A 52 15.48 -0.39 39.63
N ILE A 53 15.73 -1.45 38.84
CA ILE A 53 17.08 -1.87 38.47
C ILE A 53 17.77 -0.82 37.59
N LEU A 54 17.04 -0.24 36.63
CA LEU A 54 17.56 0.80 35.75
C LEU A 54 17.84 2.12 36.47
N GLY A 55 17.20 2.36 37.62
CA GLY A 55 17.49 3.51 38.48
C GLY A 55 18.86 3.44 39.18
N CYS A 56 19.53 2.28 39.17
CA CYS A 56 20.81 2.08 39.84
C CYS A 56 21.98 2.31 38.89
N GLY A 57 23.04 2.98 39.36
CA GLY A 57 24.19 3.35 38.52
C GLY A 57 25.10 2.17 38.14
N ARG A 58 25.14 1.12 38.98
CA ARG A 58 25.90 -0.11 38.75
C ARG A 58 25.04 -1.33 39.08
N VAL A 59 24.94 -2.27 38.15
CA VAL A 59 24.18 -3.50 38.31
C VAL A 59 25.11 -4.71 38.23
N LYS A 60 25.10 -5.55 39.27
CA LYS A 60 25.81 -6.82 39.33
C LYS A 60 24.81 -7.96 39.17
N VAL A 61 24.93 -8.75 38.11
CA VAL A 61 24.03 -9.88 37.85
C VAL A 61 24.78 -11.20 38.02
N GLY A 62 24.34 -12.03 38.96
CA GLY A 62 24.79 -13.41 39.10
C GLY A 62 24.11 -14.30 38.06
N ALA A 63 24.84 -14.71 37.03
CA ALA A 63 24.34 -15.53 35.92
C ALA A 63 25.04 -16.89 35.85
N HIS A 64 24.30 -17.94 35.51
CA HIS A 64 24.82 -19.29 35.31
C HIS A 64 25.69 -19.35 34.06
N ARG A 65 26.97 -19.71 34.22
CA ARG A 65 27.93 -19.80 33.10
C ARG A 65 27.46 -20.78 32.03
N THR A 66 26.89 -21.90 32.44
CA THR A 66 26.36 -22.94 31.54
C THR A 66 25.30 -22.38 30.59
N ARG A 67 24.37 -21.56 31.10
CA ARG A 67 23.33 -20.90 30.31
C ARG A 67 23.92 -19.87 29.35
N LEU A 68 24.82 -19.01 29.83
CA LEU A 68 25.47 -17.99 29.00
C LEU A 68 26.24 -18.61 27.82
N ILE A 69 27.03 -19.64 28.08
CA ILE A 69 27.82 -20.37 27.07
C ILE A 69 26.91 -21.01 26.01
N ARG A 70 25.75 -21.51 26.44
CA ARG A 70 24.82 -22.20 25.53
C ARG A 70 24.11 -21.25 24.59
N GLU A 71 23.68 -20.09 25.10
CA GLU A 71 22.83 -19.15 24.35
C GLU A 71 23.62 -18.07 23.60
N SER A 72 24.90 -17.87 23.91
CA SER A 72 25.75 -16.81 23.33
C SER A 72 27.11 -17.34 22.93
N SER A 73 27.47 -17.15 21.66
CA SER A 73 28.80 -17.51 21.14
C SER A 73 29.91 -16.62 21.72
N TYR A 74 29.60 -15.36 22.06
CA TYR A 74 30.51 -14.46 22.78
C TYR A 74 30.91 -15.05 24.14
N PHE A 75 29.92 -15.41 24.97
CA PHE A 75 30.19 -16.00 26.27
C PHE A 75 30.79 -17.41 26.16
N HIS A 76 30.42 -18.18 25.13
CA HIS A 76 31.11 -19.43 24.83
C HIS A 76 32.62 -19.21 24.61
N GLY A 77 33.00 -18.24 23.76
CA GLY A 77 34.41 -17.91 23.52
C GLY A 77 35.13 -17.40 24.77
N LEU A 78 34.48 -16.54 25.55
CA LEU A 78 35.04 -15.92 26.75
C LEU A 78 35.23 -16.92 27.91
N LEU A 79 34.28 -17.82 28.11
CA LEU A 79 34.20 -18.68 29.30
C LEU A 79 34.67 -20.12 29.07
N SER A 80 34.73 -20.59 27.82
CA SER A 80 35.07 -21.99 27.49
C SER A 80 36.54 -22.21 27.09
N GLY A 81 37.39 -21.17 27.13
CA GLY A 81 38.74 -21.18 26.53
C GLY A 81 39.90 -20.72 27.41
N ASN A 82 41.05 -20.49 26.76
CA ASN A 82 42.36 -20.14 27.36
C ASN A 82 42.54 -18.64 27.70
N PHE A 83 41.46 -17.84 27.63
CA PHE A 83 41.51 -16.42 27.98
C PHE A 83 41.64 -16.25 29.49
N SER A 84 42.31 -15.18 29.95
CA SER A 84 42.45 -14.84 31.37
C SER A 84 41.10 -14.73 32.09
N GLU A 85 40.08 -14.35 31.33
CA GLU A 85 38.71 -14.11 31.73
C GLU A 85 37.95 -15.40 32.06
N SER A 86 38.40 -16.55 31.56
CA SER A 86 37.81 -17.87 31.86
C SER A 86 37.82 -18.20 33.36
N GLY A 87 38.83 -17.68 34.08
CA GLY A 87 38.98 -17.82 35.53
C GLY A 87 38.43 -16.65 36.35
N LEU A 88 37.90 -15.60 35.72
CA LEU A 88 37.32 -14.47 36.44
C LEU A 88 35.89 -14.78 36.89
N ASP A 89 35.61 -14.42 38.14
CA ASP A 89 34.25 -14.44 38.70
C ASP A 89 33.47 -13.17 38.34
N HIS A 90 34.17 -12.08 38.00
CA HIS A 90 33.59 -10.79 37.61
C HIS A 90 33.90 -10.47 36.14
N ILE A 91 32.88 -10.17 35.35
CA ILE A 91 32.98 -9.82 33.94
C ILE A 91 32.37 -8.43 33.76
N SER A 92 33.16 -7.47 33.30
CA SER A 92 32.67 -6.12 32.99
C SER A 92 31.99 -6.11 31.63
N ILE A 93 30.78 -5.56 31.55
CA ILE A 93 30.00 -5.44 30.32
C ILE A 93 29.83 -3.97 29.99
N GLU A 94 30.54 -3.53 28.95
CA GLU A 94 30.49 -2.17 28.41
C GLU A 94 29.37 -2.09 27.35
N TRP A 95 28.12 -2.01 27.81
CA TRP A 95 26.95 -1.92 26.92
C TRP A 95 25.85 -1.04 27.52
N ASN A 96 24.85 -0.66 26.71
CA ASN A 96 23.65 -0.02 27.24
C ASN A 96 22.96 -0.97 28.24
N LYS A 97 22.78 -0.47 29.47
CA LYS A 97 22.27 -1.24 30.61
C LYS A 97 20.90 -1.86 30.33
N GLU A 98 19.97 -1.09 29.81
CA GLU A 98 18.62 -1.55 29.48
C GLU A 98 18.64 -2.65 28.42
N THR A 99 19.31 -2.40 27.31
CA THR A 99 19.45 -3.37 26.22
C THR A 99 20.08 -4.68 26.68
N PHE A 100 21.12 -4.60 27.50
CA PHE A 100 21.82 -5.79 28.00
C PHE A 100 20.95 -6.60 28.98
N LEU A 101 20.19 -5.93 29.86
CA LEU A 101 19.27 -6.62 30.76
C LEU A 101 18.16 -7.33 29.98
N TYR A 102 17.59 -6.69 28.94
CA TYR A 102 16.65 -7.36 28.04
C TYR A 102 17.29 -8.55 27.32
N LEU A 103 18.51 -8.41 26.80
CA LEU A 103 19.23 -9.55 26.19
C LEU A 103 19.36 -10.72 27.18
N LEU A 104 19.70 -10.42 28.44
CA LEU A 104 19.87 -11.44 29.46
C LEU A 104 18.53 -12.09 29.84
N MET A 105 17.45 -11.32 29.92
CA MET A 105 16.09 -11.85 30.08
C MET A 105 15.76 -12.84 28.96
N TYR A 106 16.09 -12.49 27.71
CA TYR A 106 15.87 -13.37 26.56
C TYR A 106 16.65 -14.68 26.68
N MET A 107 17.94 -14.60 27.04
CA MET A 107 18.79 -15.78 27.23
C MET A 107 18.26 -16.73 28.31
N TYR A 108 17.41 -16.25 29.23
CA TYR A 108 16.78 -17.04 30.29
C TYR A 108 15.32 -17.42 29.99
N ASP A 109 14.93 -17.44 28.71
CA ASP A 109 13.59 -17.84 28.25
C ASP A 109 12.46 -16.88 28.68
N CYS A 110 12.76 -15.62 29.04
CA CYS A 110 11.71 -14.60 29.17
C CYS A 110 11.23 -14.16 27.79
N ASP A 111 9.92 -14.03 27.63
CA ASP A 111 9.37 -13.49 26.38
C ASP A 111 9.60 -11.98 26.32
N ILE A 112 10.01 -11.51 25.14
CA ILE A 112 10.33 -10.12 24.87
C ILE A 112 9.67 -9.72 23.58
N ASP A 113 8.79 -8.74 23.67
CA ASP A 113 8.15 -8.16 22.50
C ASP A 113 9.10 -7.18 21.81
N ILE A 114 9.34 -7.44 20.53
CA ILE A 114 10.11 -6.54 19.68
C ILE A 114 9.15 -5.46 19.17
N THR A 115 9.58 -4.22 19.26
CA THR A 115 8.85 -3.01 18.84
C THR A 115 9.75 -2.18 17.92
N SER A 116 9.23 -1.12 17.31
CA SER A 116 10.03 -0.26 16.42
C SER A 116 11.25 0.35 17.14
N THR A 117 11.07 0.74 18.41
CA THR A 117 12.11 1.37 19.22
C THR A 117 13.06 0.37 19.85
N SER A 118 12.60 -0.84 20.18
CA SER A 118 13.44 -1.89 20.77
C SER A 118 14.20 -2.74 19.74
N PHE A 119 13.78 -2.74 18.47
CA PHE A 119 14.42 -3.53 17.42
C PHE A 119 15.91 -3.23 17.29
N LEU A 120 16.28 -1.96 17.09
CA LEU A 120 17.67 -1.58 16.83
C LEU A 120 18.61 -1.93 17.99
N PRO A 121 18.34 -1.52 19.24
CA PRO A 121 19.19 -1.86 20.37
C PRO A 121 19.34 -3.38 20.56
N LEU A 122 18.23 -4.13 20.49
CA LEU A 122 18.24 -5.58 20.70
C LEU A 122 18.95 -6.32 19.57
N PHE A 123 18.77 -5.88 18.32
CA PHE A 123 19.43 -6.47 17.17
C PHE A 123 20.95 -6.22 17.21
N ASP A 124 21.39 -5.01 17.58
CA ASP A 124 22.83 -4.72 17.74
C ASP A 124 23.46 -5.54 18.87
N ALA A 125 22.77 -5.64 20.01
CA ALA A 125 23.23 -6.47 21.12
C ALA A 125 23.30 -7.95 20.75
N ALA A 126 22.27 -8.48 20.08
CA ALA A 126 22.25 -9.86 19.63
C ALA A 126 23.40 -10.17 18.66
N LEU A 127 23.73 -9.22 17.77
CA LEU A 127 24.84 -9.34 16.84
C LEU A 127 26.19 -9.34 17.57
N PHE A 128 26.38 -8.44 18.53
CA PHE A 128 27.61 -8.34 19.30
C PHE A 128 27.84 -9.54 20.22
N PHE A 129 26.83 -9.93 21.00
CA PHE A 129 26.90 -11.06 21.93
C PHE A 129 26.69 -12.42 21.23
N GLY A 130 26.40 -12.44 19.93
CA GLY A 130 26.25 -13.65 19.14
C GLY A 130 25.12 -14.55 19.65
N VAL A 131 23.94 -13.97 19.86
CA VAL A 131 22.70 -14.65 20.28
C VAL A 131 21.82 -14.89 19.06
N GLU A 132 22.06 -16.00 18.35
CA GLU A 132 21.42 -16.33 17.06
C GLU A 132 19.89 -16.40 17.15
N SER A 133 19.36 -16.98 18.24
CA SER A 133 17.92 -17.11 18.45
C SER A 133 17.20 -15.76 18.55
N LEU A 134 17.89 -14.70 19.04
CA LEU A 134 17.33 -13.35 19.09
C LEU A 134 17.42 -12.66 17.73
N LEU A 135 18.51 -12.88 16.97
CA LEU A 135 18.64 -12.40 15.59
C LEU A 135 17.52 -12.95 14.70
N ASP A 136 17.21 -14.24 14.82
CA ASP A 136 16.09 -14.87 14.12
C ASP A 136 14.75 -14.26 14.53
N LYS A 137 14.53 -13.99 15.83
CA LYS A 137 13.31 -13.32 16.32
C LYS A 137 13.16 -11.91 15.75
N CYS A 138 14.25 -11.12 15.73
CA CYS A 138 14.28 -9.78 15.12
C CYS A 138 13.96 -9.85 13.62
N LYS A 139 14.56 -10.80 12.90
CA LYS A 139 14.30 -11.01 11.47
C LYS A 139 12.84 -11.38 11.21
N SER A 140 12.28 -12.31 11.98
CA SER A 140 10.87 -12.69 11.89
C SER A 140 9.94 -11.52 12.17
N TRP A 141 10.27 -10.67 13.15
CA TRP A 141 9.50 -9.46 13.43
C TRP A 141 9.51 -8.47 12.25
N LEU A 142 10.68 -8.15 11.70
CA LEU A 142 10.79 -7.21 10.58
C LEU A 142 10.13 -7.77 9.30
N LEU A 143 10.23 -9.07 9.06
CA LEU A 143 9.50 -9.77 7.99
C LEU A 143 7.99 -9.63 8.17
N MET A 144 7.49 -9.85 9.39
CA MET A 144 6.10 -9.65 9.74
C MET A 144 5.66 -8.22 9.44
N VAL A 145 6.41 -7.21 9.88
CA VAL A 145 6.09 -5.79 9.65
C VAL A 145 6.08 -5.46 8.14
N ALA A 146 7.03 -5.98 7.36
CA ALA A 146 7.10 -5.70 5.92
C ALA A 146 6.00 -6.41 5.10
N SER A 147 5.56 -7.61 5.51
CA SER A 147 4.56 -8.41 4.77
C SER A 147 3.12 -8.23 5.25
N SER A 148 2.88 -7.88 6.52
CA SER A 148 1.52 -7.86 7.11
C SER A 148 0.63 -6.76 6.56
N ASN A 149 -0.65 -7.08 6.28
CA ASN A 149 -1.63 -6.11 5.80
C ASN A 149 -2.00 -5.11 6.90
N HIS A 150 -2.19 -3.84 6.53
CA HIS A 150 -2.24 -2.65 7.41
C HIS A 150 -3.12 -2.74 8.67
N HIS A 151 -4.02 -3.71 8.80
CA HIS A 151 -4.95 -3.82 9.93
C HIS A 151 -4.40 -4.62 11.12
N GLU A 152 -3.32 -5.38 10.97
CA GLU A 152 -2.77 -6.25 12.03
C GLU A 152 -1.27 -6.04 12.29
N SER A 153 -0.64 -5.09 11.60
CA SER A 153 0.79 -4.82 11.68
C SER A 153 1.15 -3.80 12.76
N PRO A 154 2.25 -3.98 13.51
CA PRO A 154 2.81 -2.89 14.33
C PRO A 154 3.09 -1.67 13.45
N GLU A 155 2.67 -0.48 13.88
CA GLU A 155 3.01 0.77 13.19
C GLU A 155 4.52 1.02 13.34
N LEU A 156 5.22 1.13 12.21
CA LEU A 156 6.62 1.49 12.17
C LEU A 156 6.76 2.95 11.73
N GLU A 157 7.27 3.79 12.62
CA GLU A 157 7.55 5.20 12.34
C GLU A 157 8.63 5.36 11.27
N LEU A 158 8.52 6.40 10.45
CA LEU A 158 9.46 6.62 9.35
C LEU A 158 10.87 6.92 9.86
N SER A 159 11.01 7.60 10.99
CA SER A 159 12.32 7.86 11.62
C SER A 159 13.03 6.56 12.00
N ASP A 160 12.30 5.63 12.60
CA ASP A 160 12.83 4.33 13.03
C ASP A 160 13.23 3.52 11.80
N LEU A 161 12.40 3.50 10.75
CA LEU A 161 12.72 2.84 9.47
C LEU A 161 14.02 3.35 8.85
N ILE A 162 14.24 4.67 8.84
CA ILE A 162 15.46 5.28 8.29
C ILE A 162 16.67 4.87 9.13
N GLN A 163 16.56 4.88 10.46
CA GLN A 163 17.64 4.44 11.36
C GLN A 163 17.96 2.95 11.16
N MET A 164 16.93 2.11 11.05
CA MET A 164 17.05 0.68 10.77
C MET A 164 17.78 0.40 9.45
N TRP A 165 17.40 1.13 8.40
CA TRP A 165 18.04 0.99 7.09
C TRP A 165 19.52 1.41 7.13
N ASN A 166 19.84 2.55 7.75
CA ASN A 166 21.23 3.01 7.88
C ASN A 166 22.07 2.01 8.67
N PHE A 167 21.55 1.52 9.80
CA PHE A 167 22.22 0.51 10.62
C PHE A 167 22.48 -0.79 9.84
N GLY A 168 21.48 -1.24 9.06
CA GLY A 168 21.59 -2.43 8.22
C GLY A 168 22.73 -2.34 7.21
N LEU A 169 22.95 -1.16 6.63
CA LEU A 169 24.08 -0.90 5.73
C LEU A 169 25.43 -0.89 6.47
N GLU A 170 25.50 -0.24 7.63
CA GLU A 170 26.74 -0.13 8.41
C GLU A 170 27.24 -1.50 8.90
N ARG A 171 26.33 -2.39 9.27
CA ARG A 171 26.65 -3.73 9.81
C ARG A 171 26.61 -4.85 8.77
N ALA A 172 26.42 -4.54 7.48
CA ALA A 172 26.26 -5.52 6.40
C ALA A 172 25.18 -6.58 6.66
N ALA A 173 24.07 -6.17 7.29
CA ALA A 173 22.91 -7.01 7.53
C ALA A 173 21.93 -6.90 6.35
N ASP A 174 22.27 -7.51 5.21
CA ASP A 174 21.62 -7.30 3.91
C ASP A 174 20.08 -7.43 3.92
N PHE A 175 19.54 -8.28 4.80
CA PHE A 175 18.08 -8.46 4.89
C PHE A 175 17.36 -7.22 5.47
N VAL A 176 18.02 -6.41 6.31
CA VAL A 176 17.39 -5.25 6.96
C VAL A 176 17.09 -4.16 5.93
N PRO A 177 18.04 -3.72 5.09
CA PRO A 177 17.75 -2.75 4.03
C PRO A 177 16.64 -3.22 3.06
N ASP A 178 16.67 -4.50 2.67
CA ASP A 178 15.68 -5.08 1.76
C ASP A 178 14.25 -5.02 2.34
N LEU A 179 14.09 -5.39 3.61
CA LEU A 179 12.79 -5.34 4.28
C LEU A 179 12.33 -3.91 4.58
N CYS A 180 13.26 -3.00 4.86
CA CYS A 180 12.93 -1.59 5.01
C CYS A 180 12.41 -0.99 3.69
N ALA A 181 13.04 -1.33 2.56
CA ALA A 181 12.59 -0.93 1.24
C ALA A 181 11.22 -1.54 0.89
N ALA A 182 11.00 -2.81 1.24
CA ALA A 182 9.71 -3.48 1.04
C ALA A 182 8.57 -2.81 1.85
N TYR A 183 8.83 -2.49 3.12
CA TYR A 183 7.87 -1.78 3.97
C TYR A 183 7.56 -0.38 3.41
N LEU A 184 8.57 0.38 3.01
CA LEU A 184 8.39 1.71 2.42
C LEU A 184 7.59 1.64 1.12
N ALA A 185 7.91 0.68 0.24
CA ALA A 185 7.23 0.48 -1.04
C ALA A 185 5.74 0.18 -0.87
N LYS A 186 5.40 -0.63 0.13
CA LYS A 186 4.02 -0.96 0.48
C LYS A 186 3.27 0.24 1.07
N ASN A 187 3.91 0.98 1.96
CA ASN A 187 3.27 2.04 2.76
C ASN A 187 3.47 3.46 2.19
N LEU A 188 4.02 3.61 0.97
CA LEU A 188 4.40 4.91 0.41
C LEU A 188 3.26 5.94 0.42
N MET A 189 2.02 5.52 0.15
CA MET A 189 0.86 6.42 0.16
C MET A 189 0.51 6.98 1.54
N LEU A 190 0.82 6.25 2.61
CA LEU A 190 0.68 6.71 3.98
C LEU A 190 1.84 7.63 4.34
N ILE A 191 3.06 7.18 4.03
CA ILE A 191 4.32 7.80 4.46
C ILE A 191 4.61 9.12 3.74
N LYS A 192 4.11 9.33 2.52
CA LYS A 192 4.40 10.57 1.76
C LYS A 192 3.93 11.87 2.42
N HIS A 193 3.03 11.78 3.42
CA HIS A 193 2.55 12.93 4.19
C HIS A 193 3.29 13.12 5.52
N ASP A 194 4.21 12.21 5.85
CA ASP A 194 5.03 12.29 7.06
C ASP A 194 6.03 13.44 6.96
N LYS A 195 6.23 14.15 8.07
CA LYS A 195 7.16 15.28 8.17
C LYS A 195 8.62 14.89 7.92
N TYR A 196 8.97 13.62 8.13
CA TYR A 196 10.31 13.08 7.91
C TYR A 196 10.49 12.51 6.51
N PHE A 197 9.48 12.56 5.63
CA PHE A 197 9.58 11.98 4.30
C PHE A 197 10.73 12.56 3.47
N GLY A 198 10.98 13.87 3.58
CA GLY A 198 12.14 14.52 2.95
C GLY A 198 13.51 14.05 3.46
N ASN A 199 13.57 13.36 4.61
CA ASN A 199 14.81 12.82 5.16
C ASN A 199 15.12 11.39 4.69
N VAL A 200 14.24 10.78 3.89
CA VAL A 200 14.46 9.42 3.37
C VAL A 200 15.71 9.43 2.47
N PRO A 201 16.72 8.56 2.73
CA PRO A 201 17.90 8.47 1.89
C PRO A 201 17.57 8.13 0.43
N TYR A 202 18.30 8.74 -0.51
CA TYR A 202 18.12 8.50 -1.95
C TYR A 202 18.12 7.01 -2.31
N GLU A 203 19.07 6.24 -1.79
CA GLU A 203 19.19 4.81 -2.10
C GLU A 203 17.99 4.01 -1.55
N LEU A 204 17.52 4.32 -0.34
CA LEU A 204 16.29 3.71 0.20
C LEU A 204 15.07 4.03 -0.68
N LEU A 205 14.93 5.29 -1.09
CA LEU A 205 13.84 5.71 -1.96
C LEU A 205 13.93 5.01 -3.33
N MET A 206 15.12 4.90 -3.91
CA MET A 206 15.35 4.20 -5.18
C MET A 206 15.02 2.71 -5.07
N CYS A 207 15.46 2.03 -4.00
CA CYS A 207 15.12 0.64 -3.71
C CYS A 207 13.60 0.46 -3.57
N CYS A 208 12.93 1.36 -2.85
CA CYS A 208 11.47 1.38 -2.71
C CYS A 208 10.74 1.48 -4.06
N ILE A 209 11.15 2.40 -4.94
CA ILE A 209 10.47 2.63 -6.23
C ILE A 209 10.64 1.44 -7.18
N LYS A 210 11.80 0.79 -7.13
CA LYS A 210 12.10 -0.41 -7.92
C LYS A 210 11.50 -1.68 -7.33
N HIS A 211 11.04 -1.64 -6.08
CA HIS A 211 10.51 -2.80 -5.39
C HIS A 211 9.21 -3.30 -6.04
N PRO A 212 9.02 -4.63 -6.21
CA PRO A 212 7.81 -5.20 -6.81
C PRO A 212 6.52 -4.89 -6.03
N HIS A 213 6.63 -4.62 -4.72
CA HIS A 213 5.50 -4.28 -3.87
C HIS A 213 5.18 -2.78 -3.80
N LEU A 214 5.80 -1.95 -4.67
CA LEU A 214 5.48 -0.52 -4.72
C LEU A 214 3.98 -0.31 -4.95
N THR A 215 3.32 0.23 -3.94
CA THR A 215 1.87 0.40 -3.89
C THR A 215 1.54 1.89 -3.88
N VAL A 216 0.93 2.36 -4.97
CA VAL A 216 0.53 3.76 -5.16
C VAL A 216 -0.87 3.81 -5.73
N HIS A 217 -1.64 4.86 -5.40
CA HIS A 217 -2.99 5.02 -5.97
C HIS A 217 -2.95 5.27 -7.47
N SER A 218 -1.93 6.01 -7.94
CA SER A 218 -1.70 6.26 -9.37
C SER A 218 -0.27 6.74 -9.61
N GLU A 219 0.17 6.73 -10.87
CA GLU A 219 1.48 7.30 -11.25
C GLU A 219 1.59 8.79 -10.95
N MET A 220 0.46 9.51 -10.94
CA MET A 220 0.40 10.90 -10.49
C MET A 220 0.80 11.01 -9.01
N HIS A 221 0.31 10.11 -8.16
CA HIS A 221 0.65 10.13 -6.73
C HIS A 221 2.10 9.77 -6.47
N LEU A 222 2.69 8.88 -7.29
CA LEU A 222 4.12 8.60 -7.25
C LEU A 222 4.92 9.85 -7.64
N ALA A 223 4.63 10.45 -8.79
CA ALA A 223 5.31 11.66 -9.25
C ALA A 223 5.19 12.81 -8.24
N ASP A 224 4.00 13.00 -7.66
CA ASP A 224 3.76 13.99 -6.60
C ASP A 224 4.60 13.71 -5.34
N ALA A 225 4.69 12.45 -4.90
CA ALA A 225 5.54 12.08 -3.78
C ALA A 225 7.02 12.36 -4.08
N LEU A 226 7.52 11.99 -5.26
CA LEU A 226 8.90 12.29 -5.64
C LEU A 226 9.18 13.79 -5.68
N LEU A 227 8.24 14.59 -6.17
CA LEU A 227 8.34 16.04 -6.14
C LEU A 227 8.39 16.60 -4.72
N VAL A 228 7.55 16.10 -3.80
CA VAL A 228 7.60 16.49 -2.38
C VAL A 228 8.94 16.15 -1.75
N TRP A 229 9.50 14.97 -2.06
CA TRP A 229 10.82 14.57 -1.59
C TRP A 229 11.92 15.50 -2.13
N LEU A 230 11.87 15.83 -3.43
CA LEU A 230 12.81 16.75 -4.07
C LEU A 230 12.72 18.18 -3.53
N ASP A 231 11.50 18.66 -3.25
CA ASP A 231 11.25 20.00 -2.72
C ASP A 231 11.68 20.12 -1.24
N ALA A 232 11.65 19.03 -0.48
CA ALA A 232 12.11 19.01 0.91
C ALA A 232 13.64 19.17 1.04
N ASP A 233 14.39 18.91 -0.03
CA ASP A 233 15.85 18.90 -0.06
C ASP A 233 16.47 20.24 -0.54
N GLU A 234 15.92 21.38 -0.09
CA GLU A 234 16.54 22.70 -0.26
C GLU A 234 17.86 22.87 0.54
N ARG A 235 18.35 21.83 1.25
CA ARG A 235 19.56 21.93 2.10
C ARG A 235 20.80 21.17 1.59
N ASN A 236 20.71 20.22 0.65
CA ASN A 236 21.88 19.46 0.19
C ASN A 236 22.24 19.55 -1.30
N PHE A 237 21.51 20.30 -2.13
CA PHE A 237 21.88 20.50 -3.54
C PHE A 237 22.50 21.87 -3.84
N ASN A 238 23.74 22.09 -3.37
CA ASN A 238 24.70 22.72 -4.25
C ASN A 238 25.01 21.67 -5.33
N LEU A 239 24.23 21.67 -6.41
CA LEU A 239 24.23 20.65 -7.47
C LEU A 239 25.64 20.31 -7.96
N SER A 240 26.21 19.24 -7.41
CA SER A 240 27.27 18.47 -8.07
C SER A 240 26.64 17.72 -9.25
N GLU A 241 27.42 17.37 -10.27
CA GLU A 241 26.94 16.59 -11.44
C GLU A 241 26.21 15.30 -10.99
N SER A 242 26.70 14.64 -9.93
CA SER A 242 26.08 13.44 -9.36
C SER A 242 24.66 13.65 -8.82
N GLY A 243 24.36 14.84 -8.31
CA GLY A 243 23.03 15.16 -7.78
C GLY A 243 21.98 15.29 -8.88
N GLN A 244 22.37 15.82 -10.03
CA GLN A 244 21.46 16.00 -11.16
C GLN A 244 21.12 14.67 -11.83
N ASP A 245 22.09 13.74 -11.90
CA ASP A 245 21.88 12.37 -12.39
C ASP A 245 20.92 11.59 -11.49
N ASN A 246 21.01 11.76 -10.17
CA ASN A 246 20.10 11.13 -9.21
C ASN A 246 18.64 11.55 -9.42
N VAL A 247 18.39 12.84 -9.67
CA VAL A 247 17.04 13.34 -9.97
C VAL A 247 16.50 12.75 -11.27
N ILE A 248 17.34 12.66 -12.30
CA ILE A 248 16.96 12.05 -13.58
C ILE A 248 16.60 10.58 -13.37
N ASN A 249 17.45 9.82 -12.68
CA ASN A 249 17.25 8.40 -12.40
C ASN A 249 15.94 8.12 -11.64
N LEU A 250 15.58 8.97 -10.67
CA LEU A 250 14.31 8.86 -9.94
C LEU A 250 13.12 9.12 -10.86
N MET A 251 13.17 10.22 -11.61
CA MET A 251 12.07 10.61 -12.48
C MET A 251 11.85 9.63 -13.63
N GLU A 252 12.90 8.98 -14.13
CA GLU A 252 12.80 7.89 -15.13
C GLU A 252 12.03 6.66 -14.63
N GLN A 253 11.84 6.49 -13.31
CA GLN A 253 11.01 5.40 -12.78
C GLN A 253 9.50 5.69 -12.86
N VAL A 254 9.10 6.94 -13.15
CA VAL A 254 7.69 7.34 -13.29
C VAL A 254 7.19 6.93 -14.66
N ARG A 255 6.02 6.28 -14.71
CA ARG A 255 5.40 5.89 -15.97
C ARG A 255 4.64 7.08 -16.56
N PHE A 256 5.37 7.99 -17.23
CA PHE A 256 4.81 9.23 -17.80
C PHE A 256 3.62 8.99 -18.74
N SER A 257 3.55 7.82 -19.38
CA SER A 257 2.44 7.41 -20.24
C SER A 257 1.08 7.32 -19.51
N LEU A 258 1.11 7.19 -18.18
CA LEU A 258 -0.06 7.03 -17.31
C LEU A 258 -0.36 8.27 -16.47
N LEU A 259 0.35 9.39 -16.72
CA LEU A 259 0.09 10.65 -16.03
C LEU A 259 -1.08 11.42 -16.66
N PRO A 260 -1.93 12.07 -15.85
CA PRO A 260 -2.95 12.99 -16.35
C PRO A 260 -2.32 14.22 -17.03
N LEU A 261 -2.86 14.63 -18.17
CA LEU A 261 -2.32 15.78 -18.92
C LEU A 261 -2.33 17.08 -18.09
N TRP A 262 -3.37 17.29 -17.28
CA TRP A 262 -3.50 18.46 -16.42
C TRP A 262 -2.40 18.49 -15.34
N PHE A 263 -1.97 17.33 -14.85
CA PHE A 263 -0.91 17.22 -13.85
C PHE A 263 0.45 17.57 -14.47
N ILE A 264 0.75 16.99 -15.63
CA ILE A 264 2.00 17.27 -16.37
C ILE A 264 2.11 18.77 -16.67
N ALA A 265 1.02 19.38 -17.17
CA ALA A 265 0.98 20.80 -17.46
C ALA A 265 1.17 21.65 -16.19
N GLY A 266 0.52 21.28 -15.09
CA GLY A 266 0.61 21.98 -13.80
C GLY A 266 1.99 21.91 -13.15
N ARG A 267 2.74 20.81 -13.36
CA ARG A 267 4.08 20.59 -12.80
C ARG A 267 5.22 20.84 -13.79
N SER A 268 4.92 21.35 -14.99
CA SER A 268 5.90 21.60 -16.05
C SER A 268 7.08 22.50 -15.64
N LYS A 269 6.90 23.34 -14.61
CA LYS A 269 7.94 24.25 -14.09
C LYS A 269 8.63 23.75 -12.83
N SER A 270 8.20 22.61 -12.26
CA SER A 270 8.80 22.07 -11.04
C SER A 270 10.23 21.59 -11.28
N HIS A 271 11.08 21.76 -10.27
CA HIS A 271 12.44 21.23 -10.29
C HIS A 271 12.39 19.70 -10.45
N GLY A 272 13.31 19.12 -11.24
CA GLY A 272 13.32 17.68 -11.56
C GLY A 272 12.29 17.23 -12.61
N PHE A 273 11.09 17.82 -12.68
CA PHE A 273 10.05 17.42 -13.65
C PHE A 273 10.12 18.17 -14.98
N SER A 274 10.62 19.41 -14.98
CA SER A 274 10.60 20.30 -16.15
C SER A 274 11.26 19.71 -17.40
N LYS A 275 12.33 18.93 -17.25
CA LYS A 275 13.03 18.25 -18.36
C LYS A 275 12.16 17.19 -19.06
N PHE A 276 11.20 16.60 -18.35
CA PHE A 276 10.36 15.52 -18.86
C PHE A 276 8.99 16.01 -19.35
N ALA A 277 8.60 17.24 -19.00
CA ALA A 277 7.24 17.74 -19.22
C ALA A 277 6.84 17.74 -20.71
N ASP A 278 7.65 18.33 -21.59
CA ASP A 278 7.34 18.43 -23.02
C ASP A 278 7.25 17.06 -23.70
N GLN A 279 8.22 16.19 -23.41
CA GLN A 279 8.24 14.82 -23.92
C GLN A 279 7.03 14.02 -23.43
N SER A 280 6.65 14.19 -22.16
CA SER A 280 5.47 13.53 -21.57
C SER A 280 4.17 14.00 -22.21
N ILE A 281 4.03 15.30 -22.48
CA ILE A 281 2.87 15.87 -23.19
C ILE A 281 2.78 15.26 -24.59
N GLU A 282 3.89 15.22 -25.34
CA GLU A 282 3.92 14.62 -26.68
C GLU A 282 3.51 13.13 -26.64
N LEU A 283 4.03 12.39 -25.66
CA LEU A 283 3.72 10.98 -25.45
C LEU A 283 2.22 10.74 -25.18
N VAL A 284 1.62 11.53 -24.28
CA VAL A 284 0.18 11.45 -23.98
C VAL A 284 -0.67 11.85 -25.20
N ILE A 285 -0.28 12.90 -25.93
CA ILE A 285 -0.97 13.32 -27.16
C ILE A 285 -0.88 12.24 -28.25
N LYS A 286 0.26 11.56 -28.36
CA LYS A 286 0.43 10.44 -29.28
C LYS A 286 -0.49 9.29 -28.89
N LEU A 287 -0.49 8.87 -27.62
CA LEU A 287 -1.30 7.76 -27.13
C LEU A 287 -2.81 8.04 -27.23
N THR A 288 -3.25 9.28 -26.99
CA THR A 288 -4.66 9.69 -27.17
C THR A 288 -5.13 9.60 -28.62
N LYS A 289 -4.24 9.71 -29.60
CA LYS A 289 -4.56 9.54 -31.04
C LYS A 289 -4.49 8.08 -31.48
N THR A 290 -3.68 7.24 -30.84
CA THR A 290 -3.48 5.84 -31.21
C THR A 290 -4.67 4.96 -30.79
N SER A 291 -5.27 4.19 -31.70
CA SER A 291 -6.33 3.22 -31.38
C SER A 291 -5.80 2.04 -30.56
N SER A 292 -6.66 1.30 -29.87
CA SER A 292 -6.26 0.12 -29.08
C SER A 292 -5.57 -0.95 -29.93
N ALA A 293 -6.10 -1.23 -31.13
CA ALA A 293 -5.50 -2.18 -32.06
C ALA A 293 -4.12 -1.72 -32.55
N CYS A 294 -3.97 -0.44 -32.89
CA CYS A 294 -2.71 0.15 -33.33
C CYS A 294 -1.68 0.20 -32.18
N LEU A 295 -2.13 0.46 -30.95
CA LEU A 295 -1.28 0.42 -29.77
C LEU A 295 -0.70 -0.98 -29.60
N VAL A 296 -1.54 -2.01 -29.64
CA VAL A 296 -1.10 -3.42 -29.55
C VAL A 296 -0.12 -3.78 -30.68
N ASP A 297 -0.32 -3.28 -31.90
CA ASP A 297 0.61 -3.48 -33.02
C ASP A 297 1.97 -2.79 -32.84
N SER A 298 1.99 -1.66 -32.13
CA SER A 298 3.21 -0.88 -31.86
C SER A 298 4.06 -1.41 -30.71
N LEU A 299 3.52 -2.34 -29.90
CA LEU A 299 4.25 -2.93 -28.78
C LEU A 299 5.42 -3.77 -29.31
N ARG A 300 6.58 -3.67 -28.64
CA ARG A 300 7.75 -4.51 -28.91
C ARG A 300 7.58 -5.89 -28.27
N ASP A 301 8.52 -6.79 -28.52
CA ASP A 301 8.51 -8.14 -27.91
C ASP A 301 8.78 -8.08 -26.40
N ASP A 302 9.35 -6.98 -25.92
CA ASP A 302 9.55 -6.72 -24.49
C ASP A 302 8.24 -6.36 -23.76
N PRO A 303 8.12 -6.70 -22.45
CA PRO A 303 6.98 -6.32 -21.64
C PRO A 303 6.77 -4.80 -21.62
N PRO A 304 5.55 -4.30 -21.86
CA PRO A 304 5.29 -2.86 -21.97
C PRO A 304 5.16 -2.22 -20.58
N ALA A 305 6.24 -2.23 -19.79
CA ALA A 305 6.25 -1.80 -18.39
C ALA A 305 5.69 -0.38 -18.19
N ASP A 306 6.06 0.56 -19.07
CA ASP A 306 5.61 1.96 -19.02
C ASP A 306 4.12 2.14 -19.25
N LEU A 307 3.45 1.20 -19.90
CA LEU A 307 2.01 1.26 -20.20
C LEU A 307 1.17 0.46 -19.20
N ARG A 308 1.80 -0.26 -18.27
CA ARG A 308 1.06 -1.06 -17.28
C ARG A 308 0.83 -0.20 -16.05
N VAL A 309 -0.40 -0.21 -15.55
CA VAL A 309 -0.76 0.37 -14.25
C VAL A 309 -0.08 -0.46 -13.16
N ARG A 310 0.46 0.19 -12.13
CA ARG A 310 1.00 -0.50 -10.95
C ARG A 310 -0.15 -1.09 -10.16
N LEU A 311 -0.18 -2.41 -10.07
CA LEU A 311 -1.12 -3.17 -9.26
C LEU A 311 -0.33 -4.22 -8.48
N THR A 312 -0.57 -4.26 -7.18
CA THR A 312 0.06 -5.16 -6.22
C THR A 312 -1.02 -5.87 -5.41
N GLU A 313 -0.64 -6.92 -4.69
CA GLU A 313 -1.54 -7.57 -3.73
C GLU A 313 -1.98 -6.64 -2.58
N TYR A 314 -1.30 -5.51 -2.37
CA TYR A 314 -1.61 -4.52 -1.33
C TYR A 314 -2.42 -3.33 -1.84
N THR A 315 -2.75 -3.27 -3.14
CA THR A 315 -3.43 -2.12 -3.72
C THR A 315 -4.89 -2.05 -3.26
N GLU A 316 -5.22 -1.09 -2.40
CA GLU A 316 -6.60 -0.89 -1.95
C GLU A 316 -7.40 0.09 -2.82
N ARG A 317 -6.72 1.11 -3.36
CA ARG A 317 -7.31 2.16 -4.17
C ARG A 317 -6.56 2.33 -5.47
N LEU A 318 -7.30 2.26 -6.57
CA LEU A 318 -6.81 2.46 -7.92
C LEU A 318 -7.41 3.74 -8.51
N ASP A 319 -6.58 4.74 -8.77
CA ASP A 319 -6.97 6.00 -9.38
C ASP A 319 -6.37 6.11 -10.80
N LEU A 320 -7.23 6.03 -11.80
CA LEU A 320 -6.91 6.23 -13.21
C LEU A 320 -7.51 7.52 -13.75
N SER A 321 -8.03 8.38 -12.86
CA SER A 321 -8.81 9.54 -13.27
C SER A 321 -7.99 10.59 -14.01
N GLY A 322 -8.61 11.24 -14.99
CA GLY A 322 -7.97 12.29 -15.76
C GLY A 322 -6.93 11.82 -16.80
N CYS A 323 -6.87 10.52 -17.10
CA CYS A 323 -5.99 9.94 -18.11
C CYS A 323 -6.75 9.63 -19.43
N PRO A 324 -6.95 10.62 -20.33
CA PRO A 324 -7.68 10.41 -21.59
C PRO A 324 -7.00 9.41 -22.54
N GLN A 325 -5.71 9.17 -22.37
CA GLN A 325 -4.93 8.20 -23.13
C GLN A 325 -5.26 6.74 -22.75
N LEU A 326 -5.83 6.52 -21.57
CA LEU A 326 -6.17 5.19 -21.08
C LEU A 326 -7.25 4.56 -21.97
N ASN A 327 -6.94 3.39 -22.53
CA ASN A 327 -7.85 2.60 -23.35
C ASN A 327 -7.93 1.16 -22.82
N GLN A 328 -8.75 0.33 -23.48
CA GLN A 328 -8.99 -1.06 -23.08
C GLN A 328 -7.72 -1.91 -23.14
N ALA A 329 -6.81 -1.62 -24.08
CA ALA A 329 -5.55 -2.34 -24.20
C ALA A 329 -4.63 -2.04 -23.01
N ILE A 330 -4.47 -0.77 -22.63
CA ILE A 330 -3.68 -0.35 -21.45
C ILE A 330 -4.24 -0.99 -20.17
N LEU A 331 -5.56 -0.97 -19.99
CA LEU A 331 -6.20 -1.62 -18.85
C LEU A 331 -5.93 -3.12 -18.83
N LEU A 332 -6.14 -3.82 -19.94
CA LEU A 332 -5.89 -5.26 -20.02
C LEU A 332 -4.43 -5.63 -19.80
N LEU A 333 -3.48 -4.88 -20.38
CA LEU A 333 -2.05 -5.10 -20.17
C LEU A 333 -1.70 -5.12 -18.68
N SER A 334 -2.35 -4.26 -17.90
CA SER A 334 -2.13 -4.13 -16.47
C SER A 334 -2.67 -5.31 -15.66
N LEU A 335 -3.72 -5.96 -16.16
CA LEU A 335 -4.44 -7.05 -15.49
C LEU A 335 -3.97 -8.45 -15.91
N LEU A 336 -3.09 -8.53 -16.92
CA LEU A 336 -2.52 -9.78 -17.40
C LEU A 336 -1.26 -10.18 -16.60
N PRO A 337 -1.03 -11.48 -16.33
CA PRO A 337 0.23 -11.99 -15.77
C PRO A 337 1.43 -11.69 -16.69
N ASN A 338 2.62 -11.50 -16.11
CA ASN A 338 3.84 -11.30 -16.91
C ASN A 338 4.15 -12.48 -17.84
N SER A 339 3.90 -13.70 -17.38
CA SER A 339 4.07 -14.93 -18.17
C SER A 339 3.21 -14.95 -19.43
N TYR A 340 2.13 -14.16 -19.49
CA TYR A 340 1.31 -14.02 -20.68
C TYR A 340 2.10 -13.47 -21.88
N PHE A 341 3.10 -12.63 -21.61
CA PHE A 341 3.90 -11.97 -22.64
C PHE A 341 5.03 -12.83 -23.21
N GLU A 342 5.30 -14.01 -22.63
CA GLU A 342 6.29 -14.96 -23.15
C GLU A 342 5.86 -15.58 -24.49
N ASN A 343 4.55 -15.62 -24.77
CA ASN A 343 4.03 -16.18 -26.02
C ASN A 343 3.90 -15.09 -27.10
N PRO A 344 4.66 -15.11 -28.20
CA PRO A 344 4.65 -14.06 -29.23
C PRO A 344 3.29 -13.81 -29.90
N MET A 345 2.29 -14.69 -29.69
CA MET A 345 0.92 -14.55 -30.19
C MET A 345 -0.01 -13.77 -29.25
N TRP A 346 0.45 -13.31 -28.08
CA TRP A 346 -0.34 -12.58 -27.09
C TRP A 346 -1.03 -11.33 -27.66
N ARG A 347 -0.41 -10.65 -28.64
CA ARG A 347 -0.98 -9.48 -29.32
C ARG A 347 -2.26 -9.79 -30.09
N LYS A 348 -2.36 -10.96 -30.72
CA LYS A 348 -3.58 -11.38 -31.46
C LYS A 348 -4.73 -11.63 -30.49
N SER A 349 -4.43 -12.19 -29.33
CA SER A 349 -5.41 -12.45 -28.27
C SER A 349 -5.88 -11.17 -27.56
N LEU A 350 -5.00 -10.19 -27.36
CA LEU A 350 -5.42 -8.87 -26.84
C LEU A 350 -6.40 -8.17 -27.77
N LYS A 351 -6.22 -8.30 -29.09
CA LYS A 351 -7.16 -7.72 -30.08
C LYS A 351 -8.54 -8.36 -30.06
N SER A 352 -8.68 -9.60 -29.60
CA SER A 352 -9.96 -10.28 -29.55
C SER A 352 -10.75 -9.99 -28.27
N PHE A 353 -10.12 -9.48 -27.21
CA PHE A 353 -10.74 -9.07 -25.93
C PHE A 353 -11.63 -10.16 -25.26
N ILE A 354 -11.51 -11.43 -25.66
CA ILE A 354 -12.37 -12.53 -25.23
C ILE A 354 -11.54 -13.52 -24.39
N THR A 355 -12.05 -13.83 -23.18
CA THR A 355 -11.55 -14.88 -22.27
C THR A 355 -10.04 -14.89 -22.02
N LEU A 356 -9.51 -13.74 -21.57
CA LEU A 356 -8.13 -13.63 -21.12
C LEU A 356 -7.97 -14.11 -19.65
N PRO A 357 -6.84 -14.72 -19.29
CA PRO A 357 -6.50 -15.01 -17.89
C PRO A 357 -6.18 -13.69 -17.19
N ILE A 358 -7.09 -13.24 -16.34
CA ILE A 358 -6.96 -11.98 -15.62
C ILE A 358 -6.52 -12.28 -14.18
N LEU A 359 -5.55 -11.51 -13.68
CA LEU A 359 -5.13 -11.53 -12.28
C LEU A 359 -6.27 -11.08 -11.36
N SER A 360 -6.34 -11.69 -10.18
CA SER A 360 -7.24 -11.28 -9.10
C SER A 360 -6.46 -10.42 -8.11
N PHE A 361 -6.99 -9.25 -7.77
CA PHE A 361 -6.49 -8.32 -6.77
C PHE A 361 -7.60 -8.13 -5.72
N GLU A 362 -7.56 -8.96 -4.67
CA GLU A 362 -8.63 -9.05 -3.67
C GLU A 362 -8.71 -7.85 -2.74
N THR A 363 -7.64 -7.07 -2.62
CA THR A 363 -7.54 -5.90 -1.74
C THR A 363 -8.13 -4.64 -2.35
N VAL A 364 -8.34 -4.59 -3.68
CA VAL A 364 -8.85 -3.40 -4.38
C VAL A 364 -10.31 -3.15 -3.99
N LYS A 365 -10.54 -2.06 -3.26
CA LYS A 365 -11.83 -1.62 -2.73
C LYS A 365 -12.38 -0.39 -3.45
N GLU A 366 -11.53 0.49 -3.95
CA GLU A 366 -11.93 1.71 -4.67
C GLU A 366 -11.28 1.78 -6.06
N VAL A 367 -12.07 2.07 -7.09
CA VAL A 367 -11.59 2.34 -8.46
C VAL A 367 -12.15 3.67 -8.96
N ASP A 368 -11.28 4.56 -9.43
CA ASP A 368 -11.65 5.83 -10.08
C ASP A 368 -11.18 5.85 -11.53
N ILE A 369 -12.12 5.95 -12.48
CA ILE A 369 -11.86 6.07 -13.93
C ILE A 369 -12.50 7.34 -14.50
N SER A 370 -12.73 8.34 -13.65
CA SER A 370 -13.35 9.58 -14.05
C SER A 370 -12.55 10.28 -15.15
N LYS A 371 -13.23 10.89 -16.13
CA LYS A 371 -12.62 11.62 -17.27
C LYS A 371 -11.80 10.74 -18.26
N CYS A 372 -11.89 9.42 -18.20
CA CYS A 372 -11.26 8.48 -19.14
C CYS A 372 -12.12 8.19 -20.39
N GLN A 373 -12.30 9.18 -21.27
CA GLN A 373 -13.28 9.12 -22.37
C GLN A 373 -13.07 7.99 -23.40
N ARG A 374 -11.84 7.50 -23.55
CA ARG A 374 -11.49 6.45 -24.54
C ARG A 374 -11.68 5.04 -24.01
N LEU A 375 -11.94 4.89 -22.71
CA LEU A 375 -12.17 3.61 -22.09
C LEU A 375 -13.57 3.09 -22.51
N ASP A 376 -13.61 1.88 -23.07
CA ASP A 376 -14.88 1.18 -23.28
C ASP A 376 -15.31 0.63 -21.93
N TYR A 377 -16.31 1.29 -21.39
CA TYR A 377 -16.81 1.01 -20.06
C TYR A 377 -17.38 -0.40 -19.92
N ASN A 378 -17.97 -1.00 -20.96
CA ASN A 378 -18.47 -2.37 -20.88
C ASN A 378 -17.30 -3.37 -20.73
N VAL A 379 -16.20 -3.13 -21.43
CA VAL A 379 -14.98 -3.94 -21.30
C VAL A 379 -14.35 -3.72 -19.93
N ALA A 380 -14.24 -2.47 -19.48
CA ALA A 380 -13.67 -2.14 -18.18
C ALA A 380 -14.43 -2.81 -17.03
N ILE A 381 -15.77 -2.71 -17.01
CA ILE A 381 -16.62 -3.37 -16.01
C ILE A 381 -16.37 -4.86 -15.96
N LYS A 382 -16.36 -5.52 -17.13
CA LYS A 382 -16.13 -6.97 -17.21
C LYS A 382 -14.73 -7.36 -16.73
N CYS A 383 -13.75 -6.48 -16.90
CA CYS A 383 -12.41 -6.69 -16.35
C CYS A 383 -12.44 -6.52 -14.83
N PHE A 384 -13.02 -5.44 -14.33
CA PHE A 384 -13.12 -5.13 -12.90
C PHE A 384 -13.91 -6.21 -12.15
N SER A 385 -15.01 -6.74 -12.69
CA SER A 385 -15.79 -7.79 -12.03
C SER A 385 -15.04 -9.11 -11.88
N LYS A 386 -14.01 -9.34 -12.72
CA LYS A 386 -13.13 -10.50 -12.62
C LYS A 386 -11.87 -10.23 -11.78
N SER A 387 -11.35 -9.01 -11.85
CA SER A 387 -10.06 -8.66 -11.24
C SER A 387 -10.20 -8.16 -9.81
N PHE A 388 -11.32 -7.53 -9.47
CA PHE A 388 -11.52 -6.80 -8.22
C PHE A 388 -12.76 -7.35 -7.50
N PRO A 389 -12.70 -8.56 -6.93
CA PRO A 389 -13.86 -9.22 -6.32
C PRO A 389 -14.39 -8.48 -5.09
N SER A 390 -13.54 -7.71 -4.40
CA SER A 390 -13.88 -6.95 -3.19
C SER A 390 -14.21 -5.48 -3.47
N LEU A 391 -14.46 -5.10 -4.73
CA LEU A 391 -14.71 -3.72 -5.11
C LEU A 391 -15.97 -3.16 -4.42
N ARG A 392 -15.79 -2.08 -3.66
CA ARG A 392 -16.86 -1.39 -2.91
C ARG A 392 -17.24 -0.04 -3.50
N LYS A 393 -16.31 0.65 -4.17
CA LYS A 393 -16.55 1.96 -4.75
C LYS A 393 -16.07 2.06 -6.17
N LEU A 394 -16.93 2.58 -7.04
CA LEU A 394 -16.60 2.87 -8.43
C LEU A 394 -16.96 4.33 -8.75
N ARG A 395 -15.94 5.10 -9.15
CA ARG A 395 -16.11 6.46 -9.63
C ARG A 395 -15.83 6.51 -11.12
N ALA A 396 -16.81 6.99 -11.88
CA ALA A 396 -16.80 7.04 -13.33
C ALA A 396 -17.41 8.36 -13.80
N ALA A 397 -17.03 9.46 -13.15
CA ALA A 397 -17.55 10.78 -13.41
C ALA A 397 -17.03 11.36 -14.74
N TYR A 398 -17.83 12.22 -15.35
CA TYR A 398 -17.60 12.90 -16.62
C TYR A 398 -17.43 11.94 -17.81
N LEU A 399 -18.02 10.75 -17.72
CA LEU A 399 -18.08 9.75 -18.80
C LEU A 399 -19.47 9.74 -19.45
N LEU A 400 -19.60 10.45 -20.57
CA LEU A 400 -20.86 10.59 -21.32
C LEU A 400 -21.32 9.30 -22.00
N ASN A 401 -20.41 8.34 -22.22
CA ASN A 401 -20.68 7.10 -22.94
C ASN A 401 -21.32 6.00 -22.09
N ILE A 402 -21.43 6.19 -20.77
CA ILE A 402 -22.10 5.24 -19.88
C ILE A 402 -23.60 5.31 -20.16
N LYS A 403 -24.27 4.18 -20.38
CA LYS A 403 -25.73 4.10 -20.53
C LYS A 403 -26.36 3.54 -19.26
N VAL A 404 -27.65 3.79 -19.06
CA VAL A 404 -28.43 3.18 -17.96
C VAL A 404 -28.36 1.65 -18.00
N SER A 405 -28.45 1.05 -19.20
CA SER A 405 -28.30 -0.40 -19.38
C SER A 405 -26.98 -0.93 -18.81
N THR A 406 -25.91 -0.14 -18.92
CA THR A 406 -24.60 -0.49 -18.39
C THR A 406 -24.54 -0.32 -16.87
N MET A 407 -25.28 0.64 -16.31
CA MET A 407 -25.47 0.74 -14.86
C MET A 407 -26.21 -0.48 -14.30
N LEU A 408 -27.26 -0.94 -14.99
CA LEU A 408 -27.95 -2.18 -14.59
C LEU A 408 -27.02 -3.40 -14.65
N GLN A 409 -26.08 -3.44 -15.61
CA GLN A 409 -25.06 -4.48 -15.68
C GLN A 409 -24.09 -4.42 -14.49
N LEU A 410 -23.63 -3.22 -14.07
CA LEU A 410 -22.82 -3.06 -12.86
C LEU A 410 -23.49 -3.67 -11.62
N LEU A 411 -24.79 -3.42 -11.46
CA LEU A 411 -25.57 -3.94 -10.32
C LEU A 411 -25.62 -5.46 -10.29
N GLN A 412 -25.53 -6.10 -11.46
CA GLN A 412 -25.52 -7.57 -11.58
C GLN A 412 -24.12 -8.15 -11.38
N ASP A 413 -23.10 -7.48 -11.94
CA ASP A 413 -21.73 -7.98 -11.96
C ASP A 413 -20.99 -7.78 -10.63
N PHE A 414 -21.35 -6.78 -9.81
CA PHE A 414 -20.70 -6.51 -8.52
C PHE A 414 -21.63 -6.64 -7.32
N ARG A 415 -21.45 -7.71 -6.54
CA ARG A 415 -22.26 -7.96 -5.33
C ARG A 415 -21.84 -7.12 -4.12
N GLN A 416 -20.58 -6.67 -4.05
CA GLN A 416 -20.06 -5.90 -2.91
C GLN A 416 -20.04 -4.39 -3.13
N LEU A 417 -20.44 -3.93 -4.33
CA LEU A 417 -20.42 -2.51 -4.69
C LEU A 417 -21.43 -1.74 -3.84
N ALA A 418 -20.92 -0.76 -3.09
CA ALA A 418 -21.66 0.05 -2.14
C ALA A 418 -21.81 1.51 -2.62
N GLU A 419 -20.81 2.05 -3.30
CA GLU A 419 -20.77 3.44 -3.75
C GLU A 419 -20.51 3.53 -5.26
N VAL A 420 -21.39 4.24 -5.98
CA VAL A 420 -21.23 4.48 -7.43
C VAL A 420 -21.43 5.96 -7.74
N ASP A 421 -20.44 6.56 -8.38
CA ASP A 421 -20.44 7.96 -8.82
C ASP A 421 -20.35 8.06 -10.34
N LEU A 422 -21.44 8.47 -10.99
CA LEU A 422 -21.56 8.67 -12.44
C LEU A 422 -21.81 10.15 -12.79
N THR A 423 -21.37 11.08 -11.95
CA THR A 423 -21.58 12.53 -12.14
C THR A 423 -21.17 12.99 -13.54
N VAL A 424 -21.90 13.93 -14.14
CA VAL A 424 -21.56 14.65 -15.37
C VAL A 424 -21.78 16.15 -15.14
N ASP A 425 -21.12 17.01 -15.92
CA ASP A 425 -21.37 18.44 -15.87
C ASP A 425 -22.86 18.76 -16.09
N ILE A 426 -23.43 19.56 -15.20
CA ILE A 426 -24.77 20.12 -15.39
C ILE A 426 -24.63 21.17 -16.49
N VAL A 427 -24.87 20.76 -17.74
CA VAL A 427 -25.02 21.72 -18.83
C VAL A 427 -26.27 22.53 -18.52
N PRO A 428 -26.17 23.86 -18.33
CA PRO A 428 -27.37 24.68 -18.21
C PRO A 428 -28.14 24.54 -19.51
N ILE A 429 -29.37 24.00 -19.42
CA ILE A 429 -30.27 23.95 -20.56
C ILE A 429 -30.51 25.40 -20.95
N ILE A 430 -29.89 25.85 -22.06
CA ILE A 430 -30.28 27.11 -22.69
C ILE A 430 -31.72 26.89 -23.12
N LEU A 431 -32.62 27.62 -22.43
CA LEU A 431 -34.06 27.56 -22.55
C LEU A 431 -34.52 28.14 -23.90
N ASP A 432 -34.11 27.54 -25.00
CA ASP A 432 -34.55 27.96 -26.35
C ASP A 432 -35.21 26.82 -27.13
N GLN A 433 -35.29 25.61 -26.54
CA GLN A 433 -36.06 24.48 -27.10
C GLN A 433 -37.04 23.83 -26.10
N ALA A 434 -37.15 24.37 -24.89
CA ALA A 434 -38.08 23.86 -23.87
C ALA A 434 -39.52 24.38 -24.02
N SER A 435 -39.79 25.28 -24.98
CA SER A 435 -41.09 25.95 -25.13
C SER A 435 -42.11 25.24 -26.04
N VAL A 436 -41.85 24.02 -26.54
CA VAL A 436 -42.79 23.35 -27.47
C VAL A 436 -43.33 22.00 -26.98
N PHE A 437 -42.85 21.41 -25.88
CA PHE A 437 -43.41 20.13 -25.39
C PHE A 437 -44.41 20.25 -24.23
N TYR A 438 -44.56 21.43 -23.61
CA TYR A 438 -45.54 21.66 -22.55
C TYR A 438 -46.80 22.37 -23.06
N SER A 439 -47.52 21.76 -24.00
CA SER A 439 -48.95 22.05 -24.21
C SER A 439 -49.60 21.12 -25.24
N SER A 440 -50.24 20.04 -24.77
CA SER A 440 -51.58 19.62 -25.24
C SER A 440 -52.12 18.45 -24.42
N PRO A 441 -53.29 18.59 -23.78
CA PRO A 441 -54.03 17.47 -23.20
C PRO A 441 -55.03 16.95 -24.24
N ALA A 442 -54.62 16.06 -25.14
CA ALA A 442 -55.57 15.27 -25.94
C ALA A 442 -54.90 14.12 -26.68
N LEU A 443 -55.59 12.97 -26.65
CA LEU A 443 -55.38 11.74 -27.41
C LEU A 443 -54.29 10.80 -26.88
N ALA A 444 -54.74 9.89 -26.02
CA ALA A 444 -54.17 8.58 -25.83
C ALA A 444 -53.86 7.94 -27.20
N GLN A 445 -52.58 7.81 -27.54
CA GLN A 445 -52.11 6.84 -28.48
C GLN A 445 -50.98 6.07 -27.80
N THR A 446 -51.26 4.79 -27.54
CA THR A 446 -50.30 3.77 -27.15
C THR A 446 -49.03 3.84 -27.99
N PRO A 447 -47.82 3.93 -27.39
CA PRO A 447 -46.59 3.80 -28.14
C PRO A 447 -46.40 2.35 -28.61
N PRO A 448 -45.73 2.12 -29.75
CA PRO A 448 -45.54 0.80 -30.30
C PRO A 448 -44.59 0.01 -29.39
N ILE A 449 -44.98 -1.22 -29.08
CA ILE A 449 -44.13 -2.23 -28.47
C ILE A 449 -42.93 -2.42 -29.42
N ILE A 450 -41.75 -1.89 -29.07
CA ILE A 450 -40.50 -2.30 -29.71
C ILE A 450 -40.23 -3.73 -29.25
N SER A 451 -40.64 -4.66 -30.11
CA SER A 451 -40.35 -6.07 -30.02
C SER A 451 -38.83 -6.25 -30.07
N LEU A 452 -38.26 -6.68 -28.94
CA LEU A 452 -36.90 -7.19 -28.84
C LEU A 452 -36.82 -8.54 -29.58
N THR A 453 -36.69 -8.50 -30.90
CA THR A 453 -36.39 -9.70 -31.69
C THR A 453 -34.89 -9.90 -31.83
N ALA A 454 -34.41 -10.89 -31.07
CA ALA A 454 -33.41 -11.90 -31.44
C ALA A 454 -31.94 -11.47 -31.63
N GLY A 455 -31.22 -11.46 -30.51
CA GLY A 455 -29.80 -11.82 -30.40
C GLY A 455 -29.61 -12.60 -29.09
N ARG A 456 -29.83 -13.92 -29.16
CA ARG A 456 -30.00 -14.89 -28.08
C ARG A 456 -28.91 -14.80 -26.99
N ASN A 457 -29.32 -14.47 -25.76
CA ASN A 457 -28.99 -15.20 -24.53
C ASN A 457 -29.93 -14.74 -23.39
N THR A 458 -31.05 -15.46 -23.28
CA THR A 458 -31.85 -15.72 -22.07
C THR A 458 -32.19 -14.55 -21.14
N PHE A 459 -33.20 -13.77 -21.51
CA PHE A 459 -34.05 -13.05 -20.56
C PHE A 459 -35.04 -14.03 -19.93
N GLY A 460 -34.83 -14.36 -18.66
CA GLY A 460 -35.83 -15.01 -17.81
C GLY A 460 -36.77 -13.95 -17.21
N SER A 461 -38.06 -14.26 -17.20
CA SER A 461 -39.17 -13.54 -16.57
C SER A 461 -38.79 -12.61 -15.40
N CYS A 462 -39.10 -11.31 -15.53
CA CYS A 462 -38.93 -10.26 -14.52
C CYS A 462 -39.92 -10.37 -13.33
N GLN A 463 -40.00 -11.53 -12.68
CA GLN A 463 -40.79 -11.69 -11.44
C GLN A 463 -39.96 -12.04 -10.20
N ASP A 464 -38.65 -12.28 -10.31
CA ASP A 464 -37.82 -12.75 -9.18
C ASP A 464 -36.48 -11.99 -9.00
N LEU A 465 -36.44 -10.68 -9.23
CA LEU A 465 -35.28 -9.87 -8.82
C LEU A 465 -35.45 -9.42 -7.37
N ARG A 466 -35.29 -10.37 -6.44
CA ARG A 466 -35.04 -10.10 -5.01
C ARG A 466 -33.77 -9.24 -4.93
N SER A 467 -33.79 -8.16 -4.13
CA SER A 467 -32.71 -7.15 -4.01
C SER A 467 -31.32 -7.70 -4.29
N LEU A 468 -30.72 -7.33 -5.42
CA LEU A 468 -29.44 -7.87 -5.86
C LEU A 468 -28.23 -7.02 -5.43
N SER A 469 -28.43 -5.72 -5.20
CA SER A 469 -27.31 -4.79 -5.02
C SER A 469 -27.17 -4.32 -3.57
N ASN A 470 -25.91 -4.18 -3.14
CA ASN A 470 -25.53 -3.61 -1.84
C ASN A 470 -25.26 -2.09 -1.94
N ILE A 471 -25.75 -1.44 -2.99
CA ILE A 471 -25.52 0.00 -3.19
C ILE A 471 -26.23 0.80 -2.11
N THR A 472 -25.44 1.59 -1.39
CA THR A 472 -25.89 2.53 -0.36
C THR A 472 -25.78 3.98 -0.83
N ARG A 473 -24.84 4.31 -1.72
CA ARG A 473 -24.68 5.66 -2.29
C ARG A 473 -24.63 5.63 -3.80
N LEU A 474 -25.52 6.40 -4.44
CA LEU A 474 -25.57 6.55 -5.89
C LEU A 474 -25.60 8.03 -6.28
N THR A 475 -24.65 8.45 -7.10
CA THR A 475 -24.59 9.81 -7.66
C THR A 475 -24.79 9.76 -9.17
N LEU A 476 -25.86 10.43 -9.64
CA LEU A 476 -26.27 10.57 -11.03
C LEU A 476 -26.36 12.05 -11.44
N GLU A 477 -25.66 12.94 -10.74
CA GLU A 477 -25.71 14.39 -10.99
C GLU A 477 -25.37 14.72 -12.46
N GLY A 478 -26.15 15.62 -13.07
CA GLY A 478 -25.99 16.09 -14.45
C GLY A 478 -26.41 15.11 -15.55
N ARG A 479 -26.88 13.90 -15.19
CA ARG A 479 -27.32 12.87 -16.16
C ARG A 479 -28.72 13.19 -16.70
N SER A 480 -28.79 14.16 -17.61
CA SER A 480 -30.04 14.65 -18.23
C SER A 480 -30.78 13.60 -19.06
N GLU A 481 -30.09 12.56 -19.51
CA GLU A 481 -30.67 11.48 -20.32
C GLU A 481 -31.43 10.42 -19.50
N ILE A 482 -31.34 10.45 -18.17
CA ILE A 482 -32.05 9.52 -17.29
C ILE A 482 -33.51 9.94 -17.17
N CYS A 483 -34.42 9.03 -17.54
CA CYS A 483 -35.86 9.24 -17.43
C CYS A 483 -36.51 8.44 -16.29
N ASP A 484 -37.79 8.68 -16.05
CA ASP A 484 -38.56 8.05 -14.96
C ASP A 484 -38.51 6.51 -14.98
N THR A 485 -38.51 5.89 -16.17
CA THR A 485 -38.46 4.42 -16.29
C THR A 485 -37.12 3.86 -15.85
N ASP A 486 -36.04 4.61 -16.08
CA ASP A 486 -34.69 4.22 -15.73
C ASP A 486 -34.50 4.26 -14.21
N LEU A 487 -34.84 5.39 -13.59
CA LEU A 487 -34.70 5.55 -12.14
C LEU A 487 -35.63 4.61 -11.36
N ARG A 488 -36.82 4.33 -11.89
CA ARG A 488 -37.73 3.30 -11.34
C ARG A 488 -37.11 1.90 -11.41
N SER A 489 -36.36 1.59 -12.47
CA SER A 489 -35.68 0.30 -12.61
C SER A 489 -34.51 0.18 -11.65
N ILE A 490 -33.73 1.25 -11.48
CA ILE A 490 -32.61 1.31 -10.52
C ILE A 490 -33.13 1.15 -9.08
N SER A 491 -34.15 1.91 -8.68
CA SER A 491 -34.74 1.84 -7.33
C SER A 491 -35.36 0.48 -6.99
N ARG A 492 -35.72 -0.34 -7.98
CA ARG A 492 -36.17 -1.73 -7.74
C ARG A 492 -35.02 -2.68 -7.40
N LEU A 493 -33.80 -2.34 -7.78
CA LEU A 493 -32.60 -3.17 -7.58
C LEU A 493 -31.76 -2.74 -6.37
N CYS A 494 -31.97 -1.51 -5.88
CA CYS A 494 -31.21 -0.88 -4.81
C CYS A 494 -32.09 -0.67 -3.55
N ASP A 495 -32.45 -1.74 -2.84
CA ASP A 495 -33.27 -1.64 -1.61
C ASP A 495 -32.50 -1.03 -0.44
N SER A 496 -31.16 -1.14 -0.45
CA SER A 496 -30.25 -0.63 0.58
C SER A 496 -29.81 0.83 0.38
N LEU A 497 -30.42 1.55 -0.59
CA LEU A 497 -29.99 2.90 -0.96
C LEU A 497 -30.25 3.89 0.18
N CYS A 498 -29.18 4.55 0.64
CA CYS A 498 -29.21 5.57 1.71
C CYS A 498 -28.99 6.99 1.18
N TYR A 499 -28.28 7.13 0.05
CA TYR A 499 -27.97 8.42 -0.56
C TYR A 499 -28.19 8.36 -2.07
N LEU A 500 -28.92 9.34 -2.61
CA LEU A 500 -29.19 9.49 -4.03
C LEU A 500 -29.03 10.96 -4.43
N ASN A 501 -28.08 11.26 -5.32
CA ASN A 501 -27.95 12.57 -5.93
C ASN A 501 -28.38 12.53 -7.41
N ILE A 502 -29.47 13.22 -7.72
CA ILE A 502 -30.07 13.34 -9.07
C ILE A 502 -30.14 14.80 -9.54
N LYS A 503 -29.33 15.67 -8.96
CA LYS A 503 -29.31 17.09 -9.33
C LYS A 503 -28.99 17.26 -10.82
N GLY A 504 -29.77 18.05 -11.54
CA GLY A 504 -29.57 18.27 -12.98
C GLY A 504 -30.09 17.15 -13.90
N CYS A 505 -30.79 16.14 -13.37
CA CYS A 505 -31.53 15.16 -14.17
C CYS A 505 -32.87 15.75 -14.67
N ALA A 506 -32.86 16.40 -15.84
CA ALA A 506 -33.98 17.21 -16.32
C ALA A 506 -35.25 16.44 -16.74
N LEU A 507 -35.14 15.13 -17.00
CA LEU A 507 -36.27 14.29 -17.45
C LEU A 507 -36.99 13.56 -16.31
N LEU A 508 -36.62 13.83 -15.05
CA LEU A 508 -37.25 13.22 -13.89
C LEU A 508 -38.46 14.03 -13.41
N SER A 509 -39.60 13.35 -13.23
CA SER A 509 -40.81 13.96 -12.68
C SER A 509 -40.88 13.84 -11.16
N ASP A 510 -41.61 14.76 -10.52
CA ASP A 510 -41.93 14.70 -9.09
C ASP A 510 -42.62 13.38 -8.71
N ALA A 511 -43.44 12.82 -9.61
CA ALA A 511 -44.11 11.54 -9.40
C ALA A 511 -43.11 10.37 -9.32
N CYS A 512 -42.04 10.42 -10.12
CA CYS A 512 -40.96 9.44 -10.04
C CYS A 512 -40.15 9.58 -8.74
N ILE A 513 -39.81 10.82 -8.36
CA ILE A 513 -39.09 11.09 -7.12
C ILE A 513 -39.89 10.58 -5.91
N ALA A 514 -41.19 10.86 -5.86
CA ALA A 514 -42.07 10.34 -4.81
C ALA A 514 -42.09 8.79 -4.77
N TYR A 515 -42.13 8.14 -5.93
CA TYR A 515 -42.05 6.67 -6.02
C TYR A 515 -40.73 6.13 -5.44
N VAL A 516 -39.60 6.77 -5.76
CA VAL A 516 -38.27 6.34 -5.29
C VAL A 516 -38.16 6.48 -3.77
N ILE A 517 -38.61 7.62 -3.21
CA ILE A 517 -38.62 7.86 -1.76
C ILE A 517 -39.49 6.81 -1.04
N GLN A 518 -40.65 6.48 -1.59
CA GLN A 518 -41.53 5.46 -1.02
C GLN A 518 -40.89 4.05 -1.03
N ARG A 519 -40.09 3.75 -2.06
CA ARG A 519 -39.48 2.43 -2.26
C ARG A 519 -38.19 2.24 -1.47
N CYS A 520 -37.31 3.23 -1.49
CA CYS A 520 -35.99 3.20 -0.85
C CYS A 520 -36.08 3.83 0.55
N LYS A 521 -36.55 3.03 1.52
CA LYS A 521 -36.87 3.51 2.88
C LYS A 521 -35.68 4.02 3.69
N ASN A 522 -34.45 3.66 3.29
CA ASN A 522 -33.23 4.04 3.97
C ASN A 522 -32.66 5.38 3.47
N LEU A 523 -33.29 6.02 2.48
CA LEU A 523 -32.85 7.32 1.98
C LEU A 523 -32.88 8.35 3.12
N SER A 524 -31.70 8.81 3.52
CA SER A 524 -31.53 9.89 4.48
C SER A 524 -31.48 11.23 3.74
N SER A 525 -32.12 12.26 4.31
CA SER A 525 -32.07 13.64 3.80
C SER A 525 -30.67 14.23 3.84
#